data_AF-A0A7J9R7I8-F1
#
_entry.id   AF-A0A7J9R7I8-F1
#
_cell.length_a   1.000
_cell.length_b   1.000
_cell.length_c   1.000
_cell.angle_alpha   90.00
_cell.angle_beta   90.00
_cell.angle_gamma   90.00
#
_symmetry.space_group_name_H-M   'P 1'
#
loop_
_entity.id
_entity.type
_entity.pdbx_description
1 polymer ?
#
loop_
_entity_poly.entity_id
_entity_poly.type
_entity_poly.pdbx_seq_one_letter_code
_entity_poly.pdbx_strand_id
1 'polypeptide(L)'
;MGHKSFQNPEKYLPLVQNSTINGNGQGATRKCKVQLGDQSFTVNETLRAVDDSNKSLIISLDKAPSPMQGLEFQYKISPSDNKSDLEISTEIADSPEMEQMMRGYYQ
;
A
#
# COMPACT_ATOMS: atom_id res chain seq x y z
N MET A 1 5.69 -6.01 -18.97
CA MET A 1 6.44 -4.75 -18.73
C MET A 1 6.33 -4.43 -17.25
N GLY A 2 7.33 -3.77 -16.64
CA GLY A 2 7.25 -3.47 -15.20
C GLY A 2 6.46 -2.23 -14.85
N HIS A 3 5.58 -2.33 -13.85
CA HIS A 3 4.79 -1.19 -13.38
C HIS A 3 5.68 -0.27 -12.57
N LYS A 4 6.15 0.81 -13.23
CA LYS A 4 7.01 1.84 -12.66
C LYS A 4 6.42 2.47 -11.39
N SER A 5 5.09 2.49 -11.25
CA SER A 5 4.34 3.04 -10.12
C SER A 5 4.58 2.31 -8.79
N PHE A 6 4.99 1.04 -8.81
CA PHE A 6 5.31 0.28 -7.58
C PHE A 6 6.81 0.30 -7.25
N GLN A 7 7.64 0.91 -8.10
CA GLN A 7 9.09 0.92 -7.93
C GLN A 7 9.58 2.16 -7.16
N ASN A 8 10.69 2.01 -6.44
CA ASN A 8 11.46 3.10 -5.81
C ASN A 8 10.62 4.16 -5.04
N PRO A 9 9.72 3.76 -4.12
CA PRO A 9 8.88 4.66 -3.32
C PRO A 9 9.66 5.78 -2.62
N GLU A 10 10.91 5.54 -2.22
CA GLU A 10 11.78 6.53 -1.58
C GLU A 10 12.01 7.80 -2.41
N LYS A 11 11.76 7.76 -3.73
CA LYS A 11 11.86 8.94 -4.61
C LYS A 11 10.69 9.91 -4.44
N TYR A 12 9.57 9.45 -3.89
CA TYR A 12 8.31 10.21 -3.81
C TYR A 12 7.72 10.24 -2.40
N LEU A 13 8.10 9.31 -1.53
CA LEU A 13 7.63 9.20 -0.15
C LEU A 13 8.80 9.45 0.82
N PRO A 14 8.94 10.66 1.38
CA PRO A 14 10.08 11.04 2.23
C PRO A 14 10.25 10.16 3.49
N LEU A 15 9.17 9.51 3.93
CA LEU A 15 9.21 8.60 5.08
C LEU A 15 9.88 7.27 4.76
N VAL A 16 9.99 6.90 3.47
CA VAL A 16 10.64 5.66 3.04
C VAL A 16 12.12 5.93 2.81
N GLN A 17 12.97 5.34 3.65
CA GLN A 17 14.43 5.50 3.58
C GLN A 17 15.04 4.66 2.45
N ASN A 18 14.54 3.44 2.30
CA ASN A 18 14.89 2.55 1.21
C ASN A 18 13.81 1.49 1.02
N SER A 19 13.85 0.85 -0.14
CA SER A 19 12.98 -0.25 -0.46
C SER A 19 13.73 -1.36 -1.19
N THR A 20 13.24 -2.60 -1.06
CA THR A 20 13.68 -3.74 -1.86
C THR A 20 12.45 -4.36 -2.51
N ILE A 21 12.50 -4.57 -3.82
CA ILE A 21 11.38 -5.06 -4.61
C ILE A 21 11.73 -6.43 -5.16
N ASN A 22 10.81 -7.38 -5.02
CA ASN A 22 10.93 -8.72 -5.58
C ASN A 22 9.80 -8.97 -6.58
N GLY A 23 10.17 -9.41 -7.78
CA GLY A 23 9.22 -9.66 -8.86
C GLY A 23 8.84 -8.41 -9.63
N ASN A 24 7.83 -8.58 -10.49
CA ASN A 24 7.36 -7.54 -11.39
C ASN A 24 5.91 -7.78 -11.76
N GLY A 25 5.10 -6.73 -11.89
CA GLY A 25 3.68 -6.90 -12.19
C GLY A 25 2.84 -7.17 -10.94
N GLN A 26 1.60 -7.57 -11.15
CA GLN A 26 0.75 -8.12 -10.10
C GLN A 26 1.47 -9.27 -9.34
N GLY A 27 1.37 -9.26 -8.02
CA GLY A 27 2.06 -10.19 -7.12
C GLY A 27 3.49 -9.78 -6.75
N ALA A 28 4.03 -8.70 -7.33
CA ALA A 28 5.30 -8.14 -6.88
C ALA A 28 5.20 -7.72 -5.40
N THR A 29 6.27 -7.98 -4.64
CA THR A 29 6.36 -7.60 -3.24
C THR A 29 7.41 -6.52 -3.04
N ARG A 30 7.19 -5.65 -2.06
CA ARG A 30 8.12 -4.60 -1.69
C ARG A 30 8.29 -4.56 -0.18
N LYS A 31 9.53 -4.49 0.26
CA LYS A 31 9.91 -4.29 1.65
C LYS A 31 10.46 -2.88 1.81
N CYS A 32 9.77 -2.05 2.57
CA CYS A 32 10.11 -0.65 2.82
C CYS A 32 10.65 -0.48 4.23
N LYS A 33 11.78 0.21 4.39
CA LYS A 33 12.20 0.74 5.70
C LYS A 33 11.66 2.15 5.84
N VAL A 34 10.77 2.34 6.80
CA VAL A 34 10.07 3.61 7.06
C VAL A 34 10.63 4.26 8.32
N GLN A 35 10.83 5.58 8.27
CA GLN A 35 11.20 6.41 9.40
C GLN A 35 10.10 7.43 9.66
N LEU A 36 9.53 7.42 10.86
CA LEU A 36 8.53 8.39 11.32
C LEU A 36 9.00 8.99 12.64
N GLY A 37 9.48 10.23 12.60
CA GLY A 37 10.17 10.85 13.74
C GLY A 37 11.38 10.00 14.14
N ASP A 38 11.45 9.60 15.41
CA ASP A 38 12.52 8.74 15.94
C ASP A 38 12.26 7.24 15.74
N GLN A 39 11.07 6.85 15.26
CA GLN A 39 10.69 5.46 15.10
C GLN A 39 11.06 4.93 13.71
N SER A 40 11.69 3.75 13.68
CA SER A 40 11.99 3.02 12.45
C SER A 40 11.27 1.68 12.44
N PHE A 41 10.58 1.38 11.35
CA PHE A 41 9.90 0.10 11.18
C PHE A 41 9.96 -0.38 9.74
N THR A 42 9.64 -1.65 9.55
CA THR A 42 9.56 -2.28 8.23
C THR A 42 8.10 -2.48 7.85
N VAL A 43 7.77 -2.09 6.62
CA VAL A 43 6.48 -2.39 5.99
C VAL A 43 6.73 -3.36 4.84
N ASN A 44 6.01 -4.47 4.80
CA ASN A 44 5.97 -5.37 3.65
C ASN A 44 4.65 -5.16 2.92
N GLU A 45 4.76 -4.98 1.61
CA GLU A 45 3.65 -4.65 0.73
C GLU A 45 3.58 -5.67 -0.42
N THR A 46 2.38 -6.03 -0.83
CA THR A 46 2.14 -6.80 -2.05
C THR A 46 1.28 -6.00 -3.01
N LEU A 47 1.69 -5.92 -4.27
CA LEU A 47 0.89 -5.36 -5.36
C LEU A 47 -0.18 -6.37 -5.77
N ARG A 48 -1.39 -6.24 -5.24
CA ARG A 48 -2.48 -7.21 -5.41
C ARG A 48 -3.13 -7.16 -6.78
N ALA A 49 -3.25 -5.98 -7.36
CA ALA A 49 -3.82 -5.78 -8.68
C ALA A 49 -3.28 -4.50 -9.34
N VAL A 50 -3.22 -4.52 -10.67
CA VAL A 50 -2.99 -3.32 -11.49
C VAL A 50 -3.94 -3.37 -12.68
N ASP A 51 -4.62 -2.26 -12.92
CA ASP A 51 -5.48 -2.06 -14.07
C ASP A 51 -5.03 -0.77 -14.78
N ASP A 52 -4.23 -0.96 -15.83
CA ASP A 52 -3.73 0.15 -16.64
C ASP A 52 -4.85 0.82 -17.45
N SER A 53 -5.95 0.13 -17.75
CA SER A 53 -7.08 0.68 -18.49
C SER A 53 -7.87 1.66 -17.63
N ASN A 54 -8.11 1.30 -16.37
CA ASN A 54 -8.81 2.14 -15.39
C ASN A 54 -7.88 2.99 -14.51
N LYS A 55 -6.57 2.98 -14.79
CA LYS A 55 -5.52 3.70 -14.04
C LYS A 55 -5.65 3.48 -12.52
N SER A 56 -5.81 2.21 -12.14
CA SER A 56 -5.93 1.83 -10.74
C SER A 56 -4.94 0.75 -10.34
N LEU A 57 -4.63 0.70 -9.05
CA LEU A 57 -3.82 -0.35 -8.45
C LEU A 57 -4.26 -0.62 -7.02
N ILE A 58 -3.98 -1.83 -6.55
CA ILE A 58 -4.30 -2.28 -5.20
C ILE A 58 -3.03 -2.79 -4.52
N ILE A 59 -2.75 -2.31 -3.31
CA ILE A 59 -1.59 -2.69 -2.50
C ILE A 59 -2.07 -3.17 -1.13
N SER A 60 -1.63 -4.35 -0.68
CA SER A 60 -1.87 -4.82 0.68
C SER A 60 -0.63 -4.66 1.57
N LEU A 61 -0.83 -4.37 2.86
CA LEU A 61 0.21 -4.36 3.88
C LEU A 61 0.26 -5.70 4.60
N ASP A 62 1.08 -6.63 4.10
CA ASP A 62 1.19 -7.97 4.67
C ASP A 62 1.90 -7.97 6.03
N LYS A 63 2.77 -6.98 6.27
CA LYS A 63 3.40 -6.75 7.57
C LYS A 63 3.58 -5.25 7.79
N ALA A 64 2.99 -4.72 8.85
CA ALA A 64 3.16 -3.33 9.27
C ALA A 64 2.92 -3.21 10.78
N PRO A 65 3.35 -2.12 11.43
CA PRO A 65 2.92 -1.84 12.80
C PRO A 65 1.39 -1.75 12.91
N SER A 66 0.83 -2.18 14.04
CA SER A 66 -0.59 -1.94 14.33
C SER A 66 -0.90 -0.44 14.34
N PRO A 67 -2.07 0.00 13.84
CA PRO A 67 -3.19 -0.80 13.34
C PRO A 67 -3.12 -1.09 11.82
N MET A 68 -1.97 -0.87 11.17
CA MET A 68 -1.88 -0.88 9.71
C MET A 68 -1.74 -2.26 9.08
N GLN A 69 -1.43 -3.30 9.86
CA GLN A 69 -1.28 -4.65 9.32
C GLN A 69 -2.60 -5.15 8.73
N GLY A 70 -2.55 -5.70 7.53
CA GLY A 70 -3.74 -6.20 6.84
C GLY A 70 -4.55 -5.13 6.11
N LEU A 71 -4.14 -3.86 6.13
CA LEU A 71 -4.78 -2.84 5.31
C LEU A 71 -4.53 -3.08 3.83
N GLU A 72 -5.56 -2.85 3.03
CA GLU A 72 -5.50 -2.80 1.58
C GLU A 72 -5.82 -1.39 1.10
N PHE A 73 -4.95 -0.86 0.25
CA PHE A 73 -5.09 0.46 -0.36
C PHE A 73 -5.41 0.30 -1.83
N GLN A 74 -6.52 0.89 -2.25
CA GLN A 74 -6.85 1.06 -3.65
C GLN A 74 -6.60 2.50 -4.06
N TYR A 75 -5.79 2.68 -5.10
CA TYR A 75 -5.57 3.97 -5.74
C TYR A 75 -6.22 3.95 -7.11
N LYS A 76 -6.97 5.01 -7.44
CA LYS A 76 -7.58 5.17 -8.75
C LYS A 76 -7.42 6.62 -9.22
N ILE A 77 -6.94 6.79 -10.45
CA ILE A 77 -6.80 8.10 -11.08
C ILE A 77 -7.84 8.23 -12.17
N SER A 78 -8.70 9.25 -12.06
CA SER A 78 -9.70 9.56 -13.07
C SER A 78 -9.39 10.91 -13.74
N PRO A 79 -9.44 11.00 -15.09
CA PRO A 79 -9.28 12.27 -15.77
C PRO A 79 -10.48 13.19 -15.51
N SER A 80 -10.21 14.48 -15.37
CA SER A 80 -11.19 15.57 -15.34
C SER A 80 -10.67 16.68 -16.27
N ASP A 81 -11.54 17.55 -16.78
CA ASP A 81 -11.28 18.45 -17.92
C ASP A 81 -9.87 19.04 -18.00
N ASN A 82 -9.36 19.58 -16.89
CA ASN A 82 -8.01 20.16 -16.78
C ASN A 82 -7.21 19.66 -15.57
N LYS A 83 -7.66 18.55 -14.95
CA LYS A 83 -7.08 18.01 -13.71
C LYS A 83 -7.21 16.49 -13.67
N SER A 84 -6.70 15.88 -12.61
CA SER A 84 -6.94 14.46 -12.35
C SER A 84 -7.38 14.30 -10.91
N ASP A 85 -8.40 13.49 -10.70
CA ASP A 85 -8.88 13.16 -9.38
C ASP A 85 -8.22 11.86 -8.95
N LEU A 86 -7.56 11.89 -7.78
CA LEU A 86 -6.98 10.72 -7.13
C LEU A 86 -7.92 10.28 -6.02
N GLU A 87 -8.52 9.11 -6.20
CA GLU A 87 -9.28 8.42 -5.17
C GLU A 87 -8.36 7.43 -4.46
N ILE A 88 -8.33 7.51 -3.13
CA ILE A 88 -7.61 6.57 -2.27
C ILE A 88 -8.62 5.96 -1.32
N SER A 89 -8.84 4.66 -1.46
CA SER A 89 -9.75 3.89 -0.63
C SER A 89 -8.92 2.92 0.21
N THR A 90 -9.27 2.77 1.48
CA THR A 90 -8.58 1.87 2.40
C THR A 90 -9.60 0.95 3.04
N GLU A 91 -9.35 -0.34 2.96
CA GLU A 91 -10.17 -1.36 3.59
C GLU A 91 -9.26 -2.25 4.45
N ILE A 92 -9.80 -2.78 5.55
CA ILE A 92 -9.11 -3.83 6.29
C ILE A 92 -9.47 -5.13 5.57
N ALA A 93 -8.47 -5.87 5.10
CA ALA A 93 -8.73 -7.18 4.52
C ALA A 93 -9.35 -8.08 5.59
N ASP A 94 -10.52 -8.67 5.29
CA ASP A 94 -11.23 -9.58 6.18
C ASP A 94 -10.29 -10.72 6.61
N SER A 95 -9.92 -10.75 7.89
CA SER A 95 -9.24 -11.88 8.49
C SER A 95 -9.74 -12.13 9.92
N PRO A 96 -9.83 -13.39 10.36
CA PRO A 96 -10.35 -13.74 11.69
C PRO A 96 -9.60 -13.08 12.86
N GLU A 97 -8.28 -12.88 12.69
CA GLU A 97 -7.43 -12.22 13.68
C GLU A 97 -7.72 -10.72 13.79
N MET A 98 -8.13 -10.09 12.68
CA MET A 98 -8.46 -8.68 12.64
C MET A 98 -9.88 -8.38 13.12
N GLU A 99 -10.84 -9.29 12.89
CA GLU A 99 -12.16 -9.22 13.53
C GLU A 99 -12.05 -9.20 15.07
N GLN A 100 -11.13 -10.00 15.62
CA GLN A 100 -10.88 -10.03 17.07
C GLN A 100 -10.26 -8.72 17.57
N MET A 101 -9.32 -8.12 16.82
CA MET A 101 -8.77 -6.80 17.15
C MET A 101 -9.83 -5.71 17.10
N MET A 102 -10.65 -5.66 16.04
CA MET A 102 -11.72 -4.67 15.88
C MET A 102 -12.76 -4.77 17.00
N ARG A 103 -13.16 -5.98 17.40
CA ARG A 103 -14.07 -6.18 18.56
C ARG A 103 -13.51 -5.63 19.86
N GLY A 104 -12.20 -5.64 20.07
CA GLY A 104 -11.56 -5.10 21.27
C GLY A 104 -11.53 -3.56 21.33
N TYR A 105 -11.70 -2.86 20.21
CA TYR A 105 -11.71 -1.38 20.16
C TYR A 105 -13.12 -0.77 20.30
N TYR A 106 -14.18 -1.55 20.09
CA TYR A 106 -15.58 -1.10 20.16
C TYR A 106 -16.31 -1.55 21.44
N GLN A 107 -15.57 -2.00 22.46
CA GLN A 107 -16.07 -2.24 23.83
C GLN A 107 -15.62 -1.11 24.77
#